data_AF-A0A0W8G6G2-F1
#
_entry.id   AF-A0A0W8G6G2-F1
#
_cell.length_a   1.000
_cell.length_b   1.000
_cell.length_c   1.000
_cell.angle_alpha   90.00
_cell.angle_beta   90.00
_cell.angle_gamma   90.00
#
_symmetry.space_group_name_H-M   'P 1'
#
loop_
_entity.id
_entity.type
_entity.pdbx_description
1 polymer ?
#
loop_
_entity_poly.entity_id
_entity_poly.type
_entity_poly.pdbx_seq_one_letter_code
_entity_poly.pdbx_strand_id
1 'polypeptide(L)'
;MVVCAAVILSAVPGLATGPDRQSVYLTVAGPLEVVRQGADHVVMLRGKPIHQSKGEALTAQSYMSVGEPDDGFDAVLLRRGLGNVDCPVIYDLITVGADGKSALVQSFNNCSRMADIRAVGDKLYFVLENKSGKTEVLEYSDEDRRRSAPVKLKKSALPKAETPN
;
A
#
# COMPACT_ATOMS: atom_id res chain seq x y z
N MET A 1 20.86 -53.37 -35.85
CA MET A 1 21.10 -51.93 -35.55
C MET A 1 19.76 -51.32 -35.18
N VAL A 2 19.55 -51.06 -33.88
CA VAL A 2 18.31 -50.49 -33.37
C VAL A 2 18.45 -48.97 -33.41
N VAL A 3 17.67 -48.30 -34.24
CA VAL A 3 17.65 -46.83 -34.33
C VAL A 3 16.61 -46.33 -33.34
N CYS A 4 17.07 -45.85 -32.18
CA CYS A 4 16.28 -45.06 -31.25
C CYS A 4 16.05 -43.67 -31.86
N ALA A 5 14.84 -43.39 -32.31
CA ALA A 5 14.42 -42.03 -32.65
C ALA A 5 13.85 -41.36 -31.39
N ALA A 6 14.59 -40.38 -30.87
CA ALA A 6 14.24 -39.57 -29.72
C ALA A 6 12.94 -38.80 -29.96
N VAL A 7 12.02 -38.87 -28.99
CA VAL A 7 10.86 -38.00 -28.89
C VAL A 7 11.37 -36.61 -28.51
N ILE A 8 11.34 -35.68 -29.46
CA ILE A 8 11.61 -34.27 -29.19
C ILE A 8 10.41 -33.75 -28.39
N LEU A 9 10.55 -33.63 -27.06
CA LEU A 9 9.66 -32.78 -26.26
C LEU A 9 9.91 -31.34 -26.70
N SER A 10 9.00 -30.80 -27.50
CA SER A 10 8.91 -29.38 -27.78
C SER A 10 8.63 -28.65 -26.45
N ALA A 11 9.65 -27.98 -25.91
CA ALA A 11 9.48 -27.03 -24.84
C ALA A 11 8.56 -25.90 -25.32
N VAL A 12 7.37 -25.80 -24.72
CA VAL A 12 6.49 -24.65 -24.90
C VAL A 12 7.23 -23.43 -24.34
N PRO A 13 7.57 -22.41 -25.15
CA PRO A 13 8.17 -21.20 -24.61
C PRO A 13 7.16 -20.57 -23.65
N GLY A 14 7.65 -20.29 -22.43
CA GLY A 14 6.85 -19.79 -21.34
C GLY A 14 5.94 -18.64 -21.79
N LEU A 15 4.67 -18.72 -21.39
CA LEU A 15 3.80 -17.57 -21.32
C LEU A 15 4.60 -16.43 -20.71
N ALA A 16 4.94 -15.42 -21.51
CA ALA A 16 5.25 -14.11 -20.99
C ALA A 16 3.95 -13.63 -20.34
N THR A 17 3.75 -13.99 -19.07
CA THR A 17 2.77 -13.37 -18.21
C THR A 17 3.20 -11.91 -18.12
N GLY A 18 2.59 -11.08 -18.97
CA GLY A 18 2.74 -9.64 -18.89
C GLY A 18 2.39 -9.14 -17.49
N PRO A 19 2.72 -7.88 -17.18
CA PRO A 19 2.38 -7.29 -15.89
C PRO A 19 0.90 -7.54 -15.52
N ASP A 20 0.69 -8.25 -14.41
CA ASP A 20 -0.64 -8.64 -13.95
C ASP A 20 -1.17 -7.56 -13.00
N ARG A 21 -2.13 -6.75 -13.48
CA ARG A 21 -2.72 -5.66 -12.71
C ARG A 21 -3.61 -6.24 -11.62
N GLN A 22 -3.17 -6.10 -10.37
CA GLN A 22 -3.88 -6.60 -9.19
C GLN A 22 -4.99 -5.65 -8.74
N SER A 23 -4.75 -4.32 -8.79
CA SER A 23 -5.73 -3.31 -8.41
C SER A 23 -5.44 -1.98 -9.11
N VAL A 24 -6.49 -1.18 -9.32
CA VAL A 24 -6.43 0.14 -9.94
C VAL A 24 -7.32 1.10 -9.15
N TYR A 25 -6.76 2.23 -8.73
CA TYR A 25 -7.46 3.30 -8.01
C TYR A 25 -7.35 4.59 -8.80
N LEU A 26 -8.48 5.28 -9.02
CA LEU A 26 -8.49 6.60 -9.64
C LEU A 26 -8.25 7.64 -8.54
N THR A 27 -7.03 8.17 -8.47
CA THR A 27 -6.66 9.20 -7.49
C THR A 27 -6.83 10.60 -8.06
N VAL A 28 -6.77 11.61 -7.20
CA VAL A 28 -6.71 13.05 -7.54
C VAL A 28 -5.58 13.40 -8.52
N ALA A 29 -4.54 12.58 -8.61
CA ALA A 29 -3.43 12.77 -9.55
C ALA A 29 -3.40 11.75 -10.70
N GLY A 30 -4.46 10.97 -10.88
CA GLY A 30 -4.59 9.96 -11.92
C GLY A 30 -4.54 8.52 -11.42
N PRO A 31 -4.46 7.53 -12.32
CA PRO A 31 -4.54 6.12 -11.94
C PRO A 31 -3.30 5.69 -11.13
N LEU A 32 -3.56 5.05 -9.99
CA LEU A 32 -2.61 4.31 -9.18
C LEU A 32 -2.88 2.82 -9.34
N GLU A 33 -1.87 2.07 -9.77
CA GLU A 33 -1.98 0.64 -10.10
C GLU A 33 -1.02 -0.16 -9.23
N VAL A 34 -1.51 -1.27 -8.65
CA VAL A 34 -0.63 -2.29 -8.06
C VAL A 34 -0.50 -3.41 -9.06
N VAL A 35 0.73 -3.68 -9.49
CA VAL A 35 1.05 -4.59 -10.59
C VAL A 35 2.00 -5.66 -10.10
N ARG A 36 1.71 -6.92 -10.39
CA ARG A 36 2.64 -8.03 -10.18
C ARG A 36 3.53 -8.17 -11.41
N GLN A 37 4.85 -8.20 -11.18
CA GLN A 37 5.88 -8.37 -12.20
C GLN A 37 6.79 -9.54 -11.80
N GLY A 38 6.45 -10.74 -12.25
CA GLY A 38 7.13 -11.96 -11.79
C GLY A 38 6.92 -12.19 -10.29
N ALA A 39 8.01 -12.23 -9.53
CA ALA A 39 7.99 -12.36 -8.07
C ALA A 39 7.79 -11.02 -7.33
N ASP A 40 7.96 -9.90 -8.03
CA ASP A 40 7.90 -8.56 -7.46
C ASP A 40 6.52 -7.94 -7.62
N HIS A 41 6.23 -6.94 -6.77
CA HIS A 41 5.07 -6.07 -6.94
C HIS A 41 5.54 -4.63 -7.08
N VAL A 42 4.96 -3.92 -8.03
CA VAL A 42 5.28 -2.53 -8.34
C VAL A 42 4.01 -1.72 -8.20
N VAL A 43 4.09 -0.57 -7.55
CA VAL A 43 3.04 0.43 -7.53
C VAL A 43 3.37 1.52 -8.53
N MET A 44 2.45 1.77 -9.44
CA MET A 44 2.60 2.70 -10.56
C MET A 44 1.62 3.85 -10.37
N LEU A 45 2.07 5.10 -10.55
CA LEU A 45 1.22 6.28 -10.63
C LEU A 45 1.33 6.86 -12.04
N ARG A 46 0.21 6.93 -12.77
CA ARG A 46 0.18 7.35 -14.20
C ARG A 46 1.20 6.58 -15.05
N GLY A 47 1.30 5.27 -14.83
CA GLY A 47 2.25 4.42 -15.53
C GLY A 47 3.73 4.60 -15.15
N LYS A 48 4.05 5.37 -14.10
CA LYS A 48 5.43 5.50 -13.57
C LYS A 48 5.59 4.77 -12.24
N PRO A 49 6.64 3.96 -12.03
CA PRO A 49 6.85 3.27 -10.76
C PRO A 49 7.16 4.27 -9.64
N ILE A 50 6.45 4.14 -8.52
CA ILE A 50 6.66 4.95 -7.31
C ILE A 50 7.02 4.10 -6.08
N HIS A 51 6.77 2.80 -6.12
CA HIS A 51 7.16 1.86 -5.08
C HIS A 51 7.36 0.45 -5.67
N GLN A 52 8.28 -0.33 -5.10
CA GLN A 52 8.51 -1.72 -5.47
C GLN A 52 8.74 -2.55 -4.20
N SER A 53 8.05 -3.68 -4.12
CA SER A 53 8.28 -4.74 -3.14
C SER A 53 8.91 -5.94 -3.84
N LYS A 54 10.10 -6.32 -3.39
CA LYS A 54 10.89 -7.40 -4.01
C LYS A 54 10.61 -8.72 -3.33
N GLY A 55 10.11 -9.69 -4.07
CA GLY A 55 9.79 -11.03 -3.54
C GLY A 55 8.69 -11.08 -2.46
N GLU A 56 8.12 -9.95 -2.06
CA GLU A 56 7.01 -9.89 -1.11
C GLU A 56 5.72 -9.45 -1.81
N ALA A 57 4.62 -10.16 -1.53
CA ALA A 57 3.32 -9.78 -2.07
C ALA A 57 2.90 -8.40 -1.54
N LEU A 58 2.35 -7.56 -2.42
CA LEU A 58 1.62 -6.35 -2.03
C LEU A 58 0.17 -6.51 -2.43
N THR A 59 -0.72 -6.38 -1.45
CA THR A 59 -2.17 -6.46 -1.66
C THR A 59 -2.80 -5.19 -1.13
N ALA A 60 -3.55 -4.47 -1.97
CA ALA A 60 -4.29 -3.32 -1.51
C ALA A 60 -5.39 -3.73 -0.52
N GLN A 61 -5.50 -3.00 0.57
CA GLN A 61 -6.43 -3.26 1.68
C GLN A 61 -7.50 -2.20 1.79
N SER A 62 -7.11 -0.93 1.69
CA SER A 62 -8.02 0.20 1.82
C SER A 62 -7.61 1.33 0.90
N TYR A 63 -8.62 2.09 0.47
CA TYR A 63 -8.50 3.32 -0.30
C TYR A 63 -9.37 4.37 0.38
N MET A 64 -8.84 5.57 0.61
CA MET A 64 -9.60 6.69 1.18
C MET A 64 -9.12 8.00 0.59
N SER A 65 -10.05 8.94 0.37
CA SER A 65 -9.75 10.34 0.12
C SER A 65 -9.77 11.09 1.46
N VAL A 66 -8.79 11.96 1.70
CA VAL A 66 -8.57 12.67 2.96
C VAL A 66 -8.42 14.16 2.69
N GLY A 67 -9.09 15.01 3.47
CA GLY A 67 -9.16 16.45 3.25
C GLY A 67 -10.17 16.86 2.18
N GLU A 68 -10.11 18.12 1.76
CA GLU A 68 -11.01 18.69 0.75
C GLU A 68 -10.51 18.34 -0.67
N PRO A 69 -11.36 18.40 -1.71
CA PRO A 69 -10.94 18.01 -3.07
C PRO A 69 -9.73 18.79 -3.62
N ASP A 70 -9.59 20.07 -3.26
CA ASP A 70 -8.56 20.96 -3.83
C ASP A 70 -7.21 20.87 -3.11
N ASP A 71 -7.19 20.46 -1.84
CA ASP A 71 -5.97 20.37 -1.02
C ASP A 71 -5.73 18.98 -0.41
N GLY A 72 -6.66 18.06 -0.59
CA GLY A 72 -6.61 16.72 -0.05
C GLY A 72 -5.64 15.80 -0.77
N PHE A 73 -5.64 14.56 -0.29
CA PHE A 73 -4.84 13.48 -0.84
C PHE A 73 -5.62 12.17 -0.79
N ASP A 74 -5.32 11.28 -1.73
CA ASP A 74 -5.76 9.90 -1.65
C ASP A 74 -4.71 9.05 -0.97
N ALA A 75 -5.17 8.07 -0.20
CA ALA A 75 -4.37 7.15 0.55
C ALA A 75 -4.72 5.70 0.20
N VAL A 76 -3.71 4.92 -0.16
CA VAL A 76 -3.82 3.48 -0.41
C VAL A 76 -3.00 2.75 0.63
N LEU A 77 -3.68 1.95 1.44
CA LEU A 77 -3.05 1.04 2.40
C LEU A 77 -2.78 -0.29 1.71
N LEU A 78 -1.52 -0.73 1.71
CA LEU A 78 -1.09 -2.00 1.16
C LEU A 78 -0.68 -2.92 2.29
N ARG A 79 -1.19 -4.15 2.29
CA ARG A 79 -0.67 -5.25 3.12
C ARG A 79 0.52 -5.87 2.40
N ARG A 80 1.64 -5.97 3.11
CA ARG A 80 2.82 -6.69 2.67
C ARG A 80 2.82 -8.13 3.19
N GLY A 81 3.07 -9.08 2.30
CA GLY A 81 2.83 -10.51 2.52
C GLY A 81 3.85 -11.25 3.40
N LEU A 82 4.96 -10.63 3.80
CA LEU A 82 6.00 -11.26 4.63
C LEU A 82 6.01 -10.73 6.06
N GLY A 83 4.87 -10.75 6.73
CA GLY A 83 4.94 -10.75 8.18
C GLY A 83 5.62 -12.04 8.68
N ASN A 84 6.45 -11.96 9.72
CA ASN A 84 7.01 -13.16 10.35
C ASN A 84 5.93 -13.90 11.18
N VAL A 85 6.22 -15.10 11.67
CA VAL A 85 5.26 -15.90 12.47
C VAL A 85 4.74 -15.15 13.70
N ASP A 86 5.56 -14.24 14.26
CA ASP A 86 5.20 -13.44 15.42
C ASP A 86 4.35 -12.21 15.05
N CYS A 87 4.43 -11.77 13.79
CA CYS A 87 4.05 -10.47 13.25
C CYS A 87 3.54 -10.59 11.80
N PRO A 88 2.44 -11.32 11.54
CA PRO A 88 2.07 -11.79 10.20
C PRO A 88 1.56 -10.70 9.24
N VAL A 89 1.51 -9.44 9.67
CA VAL A 89 1.00 -8.34 8.86
C VAL A 89 1.87 -7.10 9.03
N ILE A 90 2.44 -6.63 7.93
CA ILE A 90 3.13 -5.35 7.80
C ILE A 90 2.39 -4.54 6.74
N TYR A 91 2.32 -3.23 6.92
CA TYR A 91 1.65 -2.35 5.97
C TYR A 91 2.60 -1.33 5.36
N ASP A 92 2.30 -0.95 4.12
CA ASP A 92 2.79 0.26 3.49
C ASP A 92 1.61 1.20 3.26
N LEU A 93 1.85 2.50 3.38
CA LEU A 93 0.89 3.53 3.02
C LEU A 93 1.47 4.33 1.86
N ILE A 94 0.72 4.41 0.77
CA ILE A 94 1.02 5.32 -0.33
C ILE A 94 -0.01 6.42 -0.30
N THR A 95 0.45 7.67 -0.32
CA THR A 95 -0.42 8.83 -0.47
C THR A 95 -0.09 9.60 -1.73
N VAL A 96 -1.11 10.20 -2.35
CA VAL A 96 -0.99 10.97 -3.58
C VAL A 96 -1.86 12.21 -3.48
N GLY A 97 -1.27 13.39 -3.66
CA GLY A 97 -2.02 14.65 -3.65
C GLY A 97 -2.33 15.19 -5.04
N ALA A 98 -3.21 16.19 -5.10
CA ALA A 98 -3.60 16.86 -6.34
C ALA A 98 -2.41 17.51 -7.09
N ASP A 99 -1.32 17.84 -6.38
CA ASP A 99 -0.06 18.32 -6.96
C ASP A 99 0.73 17.24 -7.73
N GLY A 100 0.23 16.00 -7.74
CA GLY A 100 0.84 14.87 -8.42
C GLY A 100 2.05 14.28 -7.69
N LYS A 101 2.38 14.77 -6.50
CA LYS A 101 3.43 14.19 -5.65
C LYS A 101 2.88 13.03 -4.85
N SER A 102 3.68 11.98 -4.70
CA SER A 102 3.37 10.84 -3.84
C SER A 102 4.31 10.76 -2.64
N ALA A 103 3.84 10.17 -1.54
CA ALA A 103 4.68 9.74 -0.43
C ALA A 103 4.45 8.27 -0.10
N LEU A 104 5.46 7.67 0.54
CA LEU A 104 5.44 6.30 1.01
C LEU A 104 5.81 6.28 2.49
N VAL A 105 4.94 5.71 3.32
CA VAL A 105 5.34 5.19 4.64
C VAL A 105 5.50 3.69 4.49
N GLN A 106 6.74 3.22 4.63
CA GLN A 106 7.07 1.83 4.42
C GLN A 106 7.10 1.06 5.74
N SER A 107 6.66 -0.19 5.71
CA SER A 107 6.89 -1.18 6.77
C SER A 107 6.44 -0.75 8.16
N PHE A 108 5.20 -0.28 8.30
CA PHE A 108 4.64 0.02 9.62
C PHE A 108 3.74 -1.10 10.13
N ASN A 109 3.55 -1.11 11.45
CA ASN A 109 2.86 -2.10 12.30
C ASN A 109 3.82 -2.92 13.18
N ASN A 110 3.57 -2.89 14.49
CA ASN A 110 4.28 -3.69 15.48
C ASN A 110 3.41 -4.88 15.90
N CYS A 111 3.15 -5.79 14.96
CA CYS A 111 2.46 -7.06 15.21
C CYS A 111 1.06 -6.90 15.82
N SER A 112 0.46 -5.76 15.54
CA SER A 112 -0.87 -5.40 16.00
C SER A 112 -1.85 -5.66 14.86
N ARG A 113 -3.09 -5.94 15.24
CA ARG A 113 -4.21 -5.98 14.30
C ARG A 113 -4.57 -4.55 13.92
N MET A 114 -4.83 -4.28 12.64
CA MET A 114 -5.52 -3.06 12.24
C MET A 114 -6.97 -3.16 12.71
N ALA A 115 -7.31 -2.42 13.76
CA ALA A 115 -8.65 -2.40 14.34
C ALA A 115 -9.56 -1.45 13.57
N ASP A 116 -9.03 -0.31 13.12
CA ASP A 116 -9.78 0.68 12.38
C ASP A 116 -8.87 1.64 11.60
N ILE A 117 -9.40 2.25 10.54
CA ILE A 117 -8.73 3.27 9.75
C ILE A 117 -9.76 4.35 9.42
N ARG A 118 -9.46 5.62 9.69
CA ARG A 118 -10.40 6.72 9.45
C ARG A 118 -9.71 8.01 9.02
N ALA A 119 -10.32 8.69 8.06
CA ALA A 119 -10.00 10.06 7.69
C ALA A 119 -10.79 11.02 8.60
N VAL A 120 -10.12 12.01 9.18
CA VAL A 120 -10.76 13.06 9.98
C VAL A 120 -10.09 14.39 9.63
N GLY A 121 -10.84 15.32 9.05
CA GLY A 121 -10.29 16.54 8.49
C GLY A 121 -9.24 16.25 7.42
N ASP A 122 -8.06 16.85 7.56
CA ASP A 122 -6.89 16.72 6.69
C ASP A 122 -5.93 15.59 7.11
N LYS A 123 -6.37 14.72 8.02
CA LYS A 123 -5.53 13.68 8.64
C LYS A 123 -6.10 12.29 8.49
N LEU A 124 -5.20 11.33 8.51
CA LEU A 124 -5.53 9.92 8.48
C LEU A 124 -5.05 9.21 9.74
N TYR A 125 -5.95 8.45 10.36
CA TYR A 125 -5.71 7.75 11.61
C TYR A 125 -5.78 6.24 11.42
N PHE A 126 -4.80 5.54 11.98
CA PHE A 126 -4.73 4.09 12.05
C PHE A 126 -4.83 3.66 13.51
N VAL A 127 -5.80 2.81 13.80
CA VAL A 127 -6.03 2.27 15.13
C VAL A 127 -5.51 0.85 15.13
N LEU A 128 -4.44 0.61 15.88
CA LEU A 128 -3.76 -0.67 15.98
C LEU A 128 -4.05 -1.27 17.36
N GLU A 129 -4.43 -2.54 17.41
CA GLU A 129 -4.67 -3.26 18.66
C GLU A 129 -3.67 -4.42 18.80
N ASN A 130 -2.92 -4.44 19.90
CA ASN A 130 -1.97 -5.51 20.15
C ASN A 130 -2.65 -6.76 20.75
N LYS A 131 -1.89 -7.86 20.89
CA LYS A 131 -2.39 -9.12 21.46
C LYS A 131 -2.95 -9.03 22.88
N SER A 132 -2.61 -7.97 23.63
CA SER A 132 -3.10 -7.70 24.99
C SER A 132 -4.35 -6.81 25.01
N GLY A 133 -4.91 -6.43 23.85
CA GLY A 133 -6.05 -5.53 23.72
C GLY A 133 -5.71 -4.06 23.93
N LYS A 134 -4.42 -3.69 24.01
CA LYS A 134 -4.00 -2.29 24.12
C LYS A 134 -4.01 -1.65 22.73
N THR A 135 -4.69 -0.53 22.63
CA THR A 135 -4.77 0.27 21.41
C THR A 135 -3.61 1.27 21.30
N GLU A 136 -3.03 1.38 20.11
CA GLU A 136 -2.11 2.42 19.68
C GLU A 136 -2.73 3.14 18.47
N VAL A 137 -2.69 4.48 18.47
CA VAL A 137 -3.18 5.28 17.35
C VAL A 137 -1.99 5.93 16.66
N LEU A 138 -1.89 5.69 15.35
CA LEU A 138 -0.94 6.33 14.47
C LEU A 138 -1.65 7.36 13.60
N GLU A 139 -1.06 8.54 13.47
CA GLU A 139 -1.56 9.66 12.68
C GLU A 139 -0.62 9.89 11.49
N TYR A 140 -1.24 10.11 10.33
CA TYR A 140 -0.62 10.63 9.14
C TYR A 140 -1.18 12.02 8.85
N SER A 141 -0.29 12.96 8.53
CA SER A 141 -0.63 14.27 7.99
C SER A 141 0.20 14.51 6.73
N ASP A 142 -0.41 15.21 5.78
CA ASP A 142 0.13 15.44 4.45
C ASP A 142 1.29 16.46 4.40
N GLU A 143 1.58 17.13 5.51
CA GLU A 143 2.62 18.17 5.61
C GLU A 143 3.98 17.69 5.09
N ASP A 144 4.39 16.47 5.45
CA ASP A 144 5.71 15.95 5.10
C ASP A 144 5.82 15.63 3.60
N ARG A 145 4.72 15.15 2.97
CA ARG A 145 4.67 14.92 1.51
C ARG A 145 4.80 16.24 0.76
N ARG A 146 4.04 17.26 1.18
CA ARG A 146 4.09 18.61 0.59
C ARG A 146 5.49 19.23 0.67
N ARG A 147 6.21 18.97 1.77
CA ARG A 147 7.60 19.41 2.02
C ARG A 147 8.67 18.52 1.39
N SER A 148 8.29 17.41 0.75
CA SER A 148 9.21 16.41 0.19
C SER A 148 10.21 15.85 1.23
N ALA A 149 9.76 15.73 2.48
CA ALA A 149 10.52 15.13 3.57
C ALA A 149 10.21 13.62 3.69
N PRO A 150 11.09 12.83 4.34
CA PRO A 150 10.76 11.45 4.69
C PRO A 150 9.49 11.41 5.55
N VAL A 151 8.44 10.77 5.05
CA VAL A 151 7.13 10.77 5.71
C VAL A 151 7.08 9.70 6.79
N LYS A 152 6.59 10.05 7.98
CA LYS A 152 6.48 9.15 9.13
C LYS A 152 5.11 9.26 9.77
N LEU A 153 4.63 8.14 10.30
CA LEU A 153 3.47 8.13 11.18
C LEU A 153 3.87 8.63 12.56
N LYS A 154 3.02 9.45 13.16
CA LYS A 154 3.20 9.99 14.51
C LYS A 154 2.24 9.26 15.46
N LYS A 155 2.69 8.96 16.69
CA LYS A 155 1.75 8.49 17.71
C LYS A 155 0.81 9.64 18.08
N SER A 156 -0.48 9.36 18.16
CA SER A 156 -1.50 10.35 18.45
C SER A 156 -2.59 9.76 19.34
N ALA A 157 -3.58 10.56 19.69
CA ALA A 157 -4.86 10.10 20.21
C ALA A 157 -5.90 10.18 19.09
N LEU A 158 -6.90 9.30 19.10
CA LEU A 158 -8.05 9.49 18.23
C LEU A 158 -8.71 10.83 18.57
N PRO A 159 -9.03 11.68 17.58
CA PRO A 159 -9.80 12.87 17.84
C PRO A 159 -11.14 12.48 18.48
N LYS A 160 -11.56 13.24 19.50
CA LYS A 160 -12.90 13.08 20.07
C LYS A 160 -13.90 13.30 18.95
N ALA A 161 -14.93 12.46 18.86
CA ALA A 161 -16.02 12.69 17.93
C ALA A 161 -16.58 14.10 18.17
N GLU A 162 -16.51 14.97 17.15
CA GLU A 162 -17.20 16.25 17.21
C GLU A 162 -18.68 15.96 17.33
N THR A 163 -19.26 16.41 18.43
CA THR A 163 -20.70 16.35 18.63
C THR A 163 -21.29 17.35 17.63
N PRO A 164 -22.18 16.95 16.72
CA PRO A 164 -22.83 17.91 15.83
C PRO A 164 -23.56 18.93 16.70
N ASN A 165 -23.23 20.21 16.54
CA ASN A 165 -24.00 21.32 17.11
C ASN A 165 -25.30 21.53 16.34
#